data_AF-A0A2S7F7I1-F1
#
_entry.id   AF-A0A2S7F7I1-F1
#
_cell.length_a   1.000
_cell.length_b   1.000
_cell.length_c   1.000
_cell.angle_alpha   90.00
_cell.angle_beta   90.00
_cell.angle_gamma   90.00
#
_symmetry.space_group_name_H-M   'P 1'
#
loop_
_entity.id
_entity.type
_entity.pdbx_description
1 polymer ?
#
loop_
_entity_poly.entity_id
_entity_poly.type
_entity_poly.pdbx_seq_one_letter_code
_entity_poly.pdbx_strand_id
1 'polypeptide(L)'
;MKQKIILILLILLTSISIVGYLSKNRQKTTNSFVDTTINELVYEETLSPNKKYVQSEKDIVNYTIQIHQNKNNDIIVNADSNSDFFNKIQYILEYDKPISKTDVMIQWTTLMGNTEPTKENQLVNANISISSDGNIFNERKINFISNEVKLIIDTLNKN
;
A
#
# COMPACT_ATOMS: atom_id res chain seq x y z
N MET A 1 -57.55 -28.31 4.43
CA MET A 1 -56.06 -28.27 4.40
C MET A 1 -55.45 -27.95 3.03
N LYS A 2 -56.04 -28.38 1.90
CA LYS A 2 -55.45 -28.18 0.56
C LYS A 2 -55.35 -26.71 0.10
N GLN A 3 -56.27 -25.83 0.48
CA GLN A 3 -56.22 -24.40 0.10
C GLN A 3 -55.21 -23.58 0.92
N LYS A 4 -54.95 -23.94 2.19
CA LYS A 4 -53.90 -23.29 3.00
C LYS A 4 -52.49 -23.69 2.56
N ILE A 5 -52.31 -24.90 2.03
CA ILE A 5 -51.03 -25.37 1.47
C ILE A 5 -50.71 -24.63 0.15
N ILE A 6 -51.71 -24.36 -0.70
CA ILE A 6 -51.51 -23.60 -1.95
C ILE A 6 -51.08 -22.16 -1.66
N LEU A 7 -51.64 -21.52 -0.63
CA LEU A 7 -51.27 -20.16 -0.24
C LEU A 7 -49.84 -20.08 0.33
N ILE A 8 -49.40 -21.11 1.07
CA ILE A 8 -48.02 -21.20 1.60
C ILE A 8 -47.02 -21.50 0.47
N LEU A 9 -47.42 -22.26 -0.56
CA LEU A 9 -46.58 -22.53 -1.73
C LEU A 9 -46.37 -21.30 -2.63
N LEU A 10 -47.33 -20.38 -2.69
CA LEU A 10 -47.21 -19.14 -3.48
C LEU A 10 -46.31 -18.09 -2.82
N ILE A 11 -46.17 -18.11 -1.48
CA ILE A 11 -45.31 -17.16 -0.74
C ILE A 11 -43.82 -17.58 -0.81
N LEU A 12 -43.53 -18.82 -1.18
CA LEU A 12 -42.15 -19.33 -1.28
C LEU A 12 -41.49 -19.08 -2.65
N LEU A 13 -42.21 -18.50 -3.62
CA LEU A 13 -41.75 -18.33 -5.01
C LEU A 13 -41.40 -16.88 -5.40
N THR A 14 -41.33 -15.94 -4.45
CA THR A 14 -40.75 -14.61 -4.69
C THR A 14 -39.31 -14.56 -4.17
N SER A 15 -38.45 -15.38 -4.76
CA SER A 15 -37.01 -15.15 -4.75
C SER A 15 -36.63 -14.45 -6.06
N ILE A 16 -35.65 -13.54 -5.96
CA ILE A 16 -34.97 -12.84 -7.06
C ILE A 16 -35.76 -11.59 -7.53
N SER A 17 -35.47 -10.39 -7.02
CA SER A 17 -34.31 -9.63 -7.50
C SER A 17 -33.95 -8.48 -6.53
N ILE A 18 -32.86 -8.62 -5.78
CA ILE A 18 -32.05 -7.47 -5.34
C ILE A 18 -30.61 -7.81 -5.71
N VAL A 19 -30.25 -7.46 -6.94
CA VAL A 19 -28.86 -7.39 -7.40
C VAL A 19 -28.43 -5.94 -7.29
N GLY A 20 -27.31 -5.71 -6.60
CA GLY A 20 -26.56 -4.45 -6.53
C GLY A 20 -27.16 -3.44 -5.53
N TYR A 21 -26.45 -2.93 -4.54
CA TYR A 21 -25.10 -2.42 -4.62
C TYR A 21 -24.44 -2.48 -3.22
N LEU A 22 -23.96 -3.65 -2.80
CA LEU A 22 -22.88 -3.65 -1.82
C LEU A 22 -21.60 -3.47 -2.64
N SER A 23 -21.15 -2.22 -2.76
CA SER A 23 -19.79 -1.92 -3.20
C SER A 23 -18.85 -2.54 -2.16
N LYS A 24 -18.57 -3.83 -2.36
CA LYS A 24 -17.36 -4.45 -1.83
C LYS A 24 -16.27 -3.74 -2.61
N ASN A 25 -15.68 -2.71 -1.99
CA ASN A 25 -14.40 -2.13 -2.38
C ASN A 25 -13.38 -3.26 -2.37
N ARG A 26 -13.40 -4.05 -3.45
CA ARG A 26 -12.29 -4.90 -3.83
C ARG A 26 -11.26 -3.89 -4.29
N GLN A 27 -10.31 -3.58 -3.41
CA GLN A 27 -8.99 -3.28 -3.92
C GLN A 27 -8.70 -4.38 -4.94
N LYS A 28 -8.53 -3.97 -6.19
CA LYS A 28 -8.09 -4.86 -7.25
C LYS A 28 -6.64 -5.19 -6.91
N THR A 29 -6.44 -6.13 -6.00
CA THR A 29 -5.19 -6.88 -5.90
C THR A 29 -5.12 -7.76 -7.14
N THR A 30 -4.78 -7.15 -8.27
CA THR A 30 -4.07 -7.90 -9.30
C THR A 30 -2.79 -8.36 -8.63
N ASN A 31 -2.68 -9.65 -8.31
CA ASN A 31 -1.48 -10.27 -7.76
C ASN A 31 -0.29 -10.27 -8.76
N SER A 32 -0.31 -9.37 -9.74
CA SER A 32 0.77 -9.12 -10.67
C SER A 32 1.26 -7.70 -10.39
N PHE A 33 2.52 -7.58 -10.01
CA PHE A 33 3.22 -6.31 -10.01
C PHE A 33 3.10 -5.69 -11.40
N VAL A 34 2.74 -4.42 -11.45
CA VAL A 34 2.91 -3.60 -12.64
C VAL A 34 4.40 -3.39 -12.83
N ASP A 35 4.88 -3.77 -14.01
CA ASP A 35 6.24 -3.46 -14.45
C ASP A 35 6.41 -1.94 -14.54
N THR A 36 7.39 -1.40 -13.83
CA THR A 36 7.67 0.03 -13.80
C THR A 36 8.72 0.50 -14.79
N THR A 37 9.25 -0.38 -15.64
CA THR A 37 10.32 -0.05 -16.61
C THR A 37 9.95 1.10 -17.57
N ILE A 38 8.66 1.31 -17.83
CA ILE A 38 8.16 2.39 -18.72
C ILE A 38 7.61 3.61 -17.97
N ASN A 39 7.63 3.59 -16.63
CA ASN A 39 7.11 4.66 -15.78
C ASN A 39 8.24 5.59 -15.35
N GLU A 40 7.91 6.86 -15.07
CA GLU A 40 8.88 7.82 -14.58
C GLU A 40 9.18 7.56 -13.10
N LEU A 41 10.45 7.43 -12.73
CA LEU A 41 10.86 7.38 -11.34
C LEU A 41 10.81 8.80 -10.74
N VAL A 42 9.85 9.03 -9.86
CA VAL A 42 9.68 10.31 -9.17
C VAL A 42 10.64 10.39 -7.99
N TYR A 43 10.61 9.38 -7.12
CA TYR A 43 11.36 9.38 -5.87
C TYR A 43 11.91 7.98 -5.57
N GLU A 44 13.11 7.92 -5.02
CA GLU A 44 13.71 6.70 -4.50
C GLU A 44 14.45 7.01 -3.21
N GLU A 45 14.26 6.16 -2.20
CA GLU A 45 15.06 6.18 -1.00
C GLU A 45 15.40 4.75 -0.58
N THR A 46 16.67 4.56 -0.20
CA THR A 46 17.16 3.31 0.36
C THR A 46 17.75 3.54 1.73
N LEU A 47 17.32 2.75 2.71
CA LEU A 47 17.81 2.76 4.08
C LEU A 47 18.37 1.39 4.46
N SER A 48 19.52 1.39 5.12
CA SER A 48 20.13 0.15 5.65
C SER A 48 20.06 0.12 7.18
N PRO A 49 19.10 -0.57 7.81
CA PRO A 49 18.87 -0.50 9.26
C PRO A 49 20.02 -1.05 10.10
N ASN A 50 20.78 -2.00 9.54
CA ASN A 50 21.82 -2.72 10.26
C ASN A 50 23.26 -2.34 9.85
N LYS A 51 23.45 -1.41 8.89
CA LYS A 51 24.77 -1.10 8.29
C LYS A 51 25.84 -0.72 9.32
N LYS A 52 25.46 -0.07 10.42
CA LYS A 52 26.39 0.31 11.50
C LYS A 52 26.82 -0.86 12.40
N TYR A 53 26.14 -2.00 12.32
CA TYR A 53 26.25 -3.11 13.27
C TYR A 53 26.77 -4.41 12.65
N VAL A 54 26.97 -4.44 11.34
CA VAL A 54 27.50 -5.58 10.60
C VAL A 54 28.92 -5.26 10.10
N GLN A 55 29.79 -6.26 10.09
CA GLN A 55 31.17 -6.11 9.62
C GLN A 55 31.33 -6.39 8.12
N SER A 56 30.44 -7.19 7.55
CA SER A 56 30.52 -7.62 6.16
C SER A 56 29.43 -6.95 5.33
N GLU A 57 29.78 -6.47 4.15
CA GLU A 57 28.82 -5.83 3.23
C GLU A 57 27.71 -6.79 2.79
N LYS A 58 28.00 -8.09 2.67
CA LYS A 58 27.00 -9.11 2.35
C LYS A 58 25.91 -9.29 3.41
N ASP A 59 26.16 -8.82 4.63
CA ASP A 59 25.22 -8.91 5.74
C ASP A 59 24.40 -7.62 5.89
N ILE A 60 24.64 -6.60 5.06
CA ILE A 60 23.87 -5.36 5.05
C ILE A 60 22.50 -5.63 4.45
N VAL A 61 21.46 -5.31 5.22
CA VAL A 61 20.08 -5.29 4.74
C VAL A 61 19.78 -3.89 4.21
N ASN A 62 19.09 -3.82 3.09
CA ASN A 62 18.58 -2.60 2.47
C ASN A 62 17.07 -2.69 2.36
N TYR A 63 16.41 -1.60 2.74
CA TYR A 63 15.00 -1.34 2.47
C TYR A 63 14.93 -0.23 1.44
N THR A 64 14.28 -0.48 0.32
CA THR A 64 14.16 0.47 -0.78
C THR A 64 12.70 0.78 -1.03
N ILE A 65 12.38 2.05 -1.14
CA ILE A 65 11.08 2.53 -1.59
C ILE A 65 11.27 3.32 -2.87
N GLN A 66 10.50 2.98 -3.88
CA GLN A 66 10.46 3.68 -5.16
C GLN A 66 9.04 4.14 -5.45
N ILE A 67 8.90 5.40 -5.80
CA ILE A 67 7.65 5.99 -6.26
C ILE A 67 7.82 6.33 -7.72
N HIS A 68 7.01 5.67 -8.55
CA HIS A 68 6.92 5.94 -9.97
C HIS A 68 5.60 6.61 -10.29
N GLN A 69 5.55 7.33 -11.41
CA GLN A 69 4.31 7.82 -11.99
C GLN A 69 4.21 7.33 -13.44
N ASN A 70 3.06 6.77 -13.79
CA ASN A 70 2.81 6.31 -15.15
C ASN A 70 2.28 7.47 -16.03
N LYS A 71 2.11 7.22 -17.34
CA LYS A 71 1.61 8.22 -18.29
C LYS A 71 0.17 8.71 -18.03
N ASN A 72 -0.60 7.97 -17.23
CA ASN A 72 -1.95 8.34 -16.81
C ASN A 72 -1.96 9.10 -15.48
N ASN A 73 -0.78 9.44 -14.93
CA ASN A 73 -0.56 10.04 -13.62
C ASN A 73 -0.85 9.14 -12.42
N ASP A 74 -1.14 7.85 -12.61
CA ASP A 74 -1.23 6.92 -11.47
C ASP A 74 0.12 6.83 -10.77
N ILE A 75 0.08 6.86 -9.45
CA ILE A 75 1.26 6.77 -8.60
C ILE A 75 1.44 5.32 -8.19
N ILE A 76 2.61 4.76 -8.48
CA ILE A 76 2.96 3.37 -8.19
C ILE A 76 4.05 3.38 -7.14
N VAL A 77 3.72 2.88 -5.94
CA VAL A 77 4.66 2.76 -4.83
C VAL A 77 5.13 1.33 -4.72
N ASN A 78 6.43 1.11 -4.86
CA ASN A 78 7.11 -0.15 -4.63
C ASN A 78 7.91 -0.07 -3.35
N ALA A 79 7.86 -1.12 -2.54
CA ALA A 79 8.80 -1.36 -1.45
C ALA A 79 9.48 -2.72 -1.67
N ASP A 80 10.79 -2.75 -1.49
CA ASP A 80 11.63 -3.91 -1.74
C ASP A 80 12.74 -4.03 -0.70
N SER A 81 13.29 -5.24 -0.55
CA SER A 81 14.44 -5.48 0.32
C SER A 81 15.25 -6.67 -0.18
N ASN A 82 16.56 -6.64 0.09
CA ASN A 82 17.43 -7.81 -0.11
C ASN A 82 17.34 -8.84 1.03
N SER A 83 16.43 -8.65 1.98
CA SER A 83 16.17 -9.60 3.07
C SER A 83 15.20 -10.69 2.63
N ASP A 84 15.54 -11.96 2.89
CA ASP A 84 14.66 -13.12 2.63
C ASP A 84 13.33 -13.07 3.42
N PHE A 85 13.25 -12.25 4.47
CA PHE A 85 12.05 -12.10 5.30
C PHE A 85 11.02 -11.13 4.72
N PHE A 86 11.39 -10.37 3.68
CA PHE A 86 10.53 -9.37 3.09
C PHE A 86 10.07 -9.79 1.69
N ASN A 87 8.76 -9.79 1.49
CA ASN A 87 8.18 -9.89 0.17
C ASN A 87 8.03 -8.50 -0.39
N LYS A 88 8.41 -8.31 -1.66
CA LYS A 88 8.16 -7.08 -2.39
C LYS A 88 6.69 -6.67 -2.23
N ILE A 89 6.45 -5.38 -2.05
CA ILE A 89 5.11 -4.81 -1.92
C ILE A 89 4.92 -3.77 -3.01
N GLN A 90 3.74 -3.75 -3.63
CA GLN A 90 3.35 -2.69 -4.55
C GLN A 90 1.90 -2.29 -4.28
N TYR A 91 1.63 -0.99 -4.33
CA TYR A 91 0.29 -0.46 -4.43
C TYR A 91 0.24 0.70 -5.43
N ILE A 92 -0.95 0.92 -5.97
CA ILE A 92 -1.22 1.94 -6.98
C ILE A 92 -2.25 2.89 -6.42
N LEU A 93 -2.03 4.19 -6.62
CA LEU A 93 -2.98 5.25 -6.34
C LEU A 93 -3.40 5.85 -7.67
N GLU A 94 -4.70 5.84 -7.94
CA GLU A 94 -5.26 6.56 -9.07
C GLU A 94 -5.18 8.06 -8.77
N TYR A 95 -4.45 8.79 -9.60
CA TYR A 95 -4.25 10.23 -9.44
C TYR A 95 -4.22 10.88 -10.83
N ASP A 96 -4.59 12.16 -10.91
CA ASP A 96 -4.83 12.84 -12.19
C ASP A 96 -3.80 13.92 -12.52
N LYS A 97 -2.89 14.22 -11.58
CA LYS A 97 -1.88 15.28 -11.70
C LYS A 97 -0.46 14.73 -11.61
N PRO A 98 0.51 15.37 -12.27
CA PRO A 98 1.91 15.04 -12.06
C PRO A 98 2.32 15.27 -10.60
N ILE A 99 3.22 14.45 -10.08
CA ILE A 99 3.90 14.66 -8.81
C ILE A 99 5.40 14.81 -9.02
N SER A 100 6.08 15.38 -8.04
CA SER A 100 7.51 15.62 -8.03
C SER A 100 8.15 15.09 -6.74
N LYS A 101 9.47 15.16 -6.65
CA LYS A 101 10.21 14.74 -5.45
C LYS A 101 9.77 15.47 -4.18
N THR A 102 9.37 16.73 -4.28
CA THR A 102 8.97 17.53 -3.11
C THR A 102 7.61 17.15 -2.57
N ASP A 103 6.81 16.42 -3.35
CA ASP A 103 5.48 15.97 -2.96
C ASP A 103 5.52 14.67 -2.14
N VAL A 104 6.69 14.03 -2.08
CA VAL A 104 6.94 12.75 -1.40
C VAL A 104 7.76 12.97 -0.14
N MET A 105 7.31 12.38 0.96
CA MET A 105 8.09 12.28 2.20
C MET A 105 8.08 10.85 2.70
N ILE A 106 9.25 10.32 3.06
CA ILE A 106 9.38 9.02 3.72
C ILE A 106 9.99 9.26 5.11
N GLN A 107 9.25 8.85 6.14
CA GLN A 107 9.75 8.87 7.52
C GLN A 107 9.97 7.46 8.00
N TRP A 108 11.23 7.14 8.32
CA TRP A 108 11.60 5.87 8.90
C TRP A 108 11.47 5.89 10.42
N THR A 109 10.88 4.84 10.97
CA THR A 109 10.77 4.65 12.41
C THR A 109 11.07 3.22 12.81
N THR A 110 11.49 3.06 14.06
CA THR A 110 11.57 1.76 14.73
C THR A 110 10.18 1.16 14.90
N LEU A 111 10.09 -0.09 15.37
CA LEU A 111 8.80 -0.75 15.63
C LEU A 111 7.94 0.07 16.60
N MET A 112 8.58 0.70 17.59
CA MET A 112 7.95 1.53 18.62
C MET A 112 7.69 2.98 18.19
N GLY A 113 8.06 3.36 16.95
CA GLY A 113 7.80 4.70 16.41
C GLY A 113 8.92 5.74 16.61
N ASN A 114 10.03 5.37 17.25
CA ASN A 114 11.18 6.28 17.38
C ASN A 114 11.89 6.49 16.03
N THR A 115 12.38 7.70 15.78
CA THR A 115 13.21 8.03 14.59
C THR A 115 14.70 7.75 14.80
N GLU A 116 15.14 7.65 16.05
CA GLU A 116 16.53 7.33 16.41
C GLU A 116 16.67 5.83 16.69
N PRO A 117 17.37 5.06 15.84
CA PRO A 117 17.55 3.64 16.05
C PRO A 117 18.68 3.32 17.03
N THR A 118 18.55 2.19 17.70
CA THR A 118 19.64 1.51 18.41
C THR A 118 19.94 0.18 17.75
N LYS A 119 20.97 -0.52 18.24
CA LYS A 119 21.30 -1.87 17.76
C LYS A 119 20.13 -2.84 17.98
N GLU A 120 19.47 -2.73 19.12
CA GLU A 120 18.35 -3.59 19.55
C GLU A 120 16.99 -3.12 19.00
N ASN A 121 16.89 -1.86 18.59
CA ASN A 121 15.67 -1.25 18.08
C ASN A 121 15.96 -0.49 16.78
N GLN A 122 16.09 -1.23 15.69
CA GLN A 122 16.40 -0.69 14.37
C GLN A 122 15.15 -0.14 13.66
N LEU A 123 15.36 0.67 12.63
CA LEU A 123 14.28 1.18 11.79
C LEU A 123 13.66 0.03 10.98
N VAL A 124 12.34 -0.08 11.00
CA VAL A 124 11.59 -1.17 10.34
C VAL A 124 10.30 -0.71 9.69
N ASN A 125 9.81 0.47 10.06
CA ASN A 125 8.62 1.09 9.50
C ASN A 125 9.03 2.22 8.57
N ALA A 126 8.41 2.29 7.40
CA ALA A 126 8.40 3.48 6.56
C ALA A 126 6.99 4.06 6.51
N ASN A 127 6.82 5.32 6.91
CA ASN A 127 5.62 6.10 6.62
C ASN A 127 5.86 6.86 5.33
N ILE A 128 5.09 6.53 4.29
CA ILE A 128 5.14 7.18 2.99
C ILE A 128 3.97 8.15 2.92
N SER A 129 4.26 9.44 2.87
CA SER A 129 3.28 10.52 2.69
C SER A 129 3.42 11.10 1.29
N ILE A 130 2.29 11.28 0.61
CA ILE A 130 2.22 11.94 -0.70
C ILE A 130 1.25 13.10 -0.59
N SER A 131 1.69 14.27 -1.07
CA SER A 131 1.02 15.54 -0.89
C SER A 131 0.80 16.30 -2.19
N SER A 132 -0.15 17.23 -2.17
CA SER A 132 -0.38 18.19 -3.24
C SER A 132 -0.75 19.52 -2.61
N ASP A 133 -0.13 20.59 -3.07
CA ASP A 133 -0.33 21.95 -2.53
C ASP A 133 -0.14 22.01 -0.99
N GLY A 134 0.84 21.26 -0.48
CA GLY A 134 1.15 21.16 0.95
C GLY A 134 0.20 20.31 1.79
N ASN A 135 -0.82 19.70 1.19
CA ASN A 135 -1.79 18.84 1.88
C ASN A 135 -1.51 17.36 1.58
N ILE A 136 -1.35 16.54 2.61
CA ILE A 136 -1.17 15.08 2.46
C ILE A 136 -2.50 14.47 2.00
N PHE A 137 -2.51 13.88 0.81
CA PHE A 137 -3.69 13.21 0.27
C PHE A 137 -3.64 11.69 0.43
N ASN A 138 -2.44 11.11 0.54
CA ASN A 138 -2.25 9.70 0.83
C ASN A 138 -1.12 9.50 1.85
N GLU A 139 -1.35 8.64 2.83
CA GLU A 139 -0.32 8.19 3.75
C GLU A 139 -0.48 6.69 4.04
N ARG A 140 0.58 5.93 3.86
CA ARG A 140 0.64 4.51 4.23
C ARG A 140 1.91 4.19 4.99
N LYS A 141 1.79 3.31 5.98
CA LYS A 141 2.92 2.71 6.68
C LYS A 141 3.21 1.33 6.13
N ILE A 142 4.45 1.06 5.76
CA ILE A 142 4.95 -0.27 5.41
C ILE A 142 5.87 -0.75 6.53
N ASN A 143 5.66 -1.96 7.02
CA ASN A 143 6.56 -2.62 7.96
C ASN A 143 7.39 -3.69 7.23
N PHE A 144 8.71 -3.53 7.22
CA PHE A 144 9.65 -4.39 6.51
C PHE A 144 9.93 -5.74 7.20
N ILE A 145 9.39 -5.96 8.39
CA ILE A 145 9.51 -7.24 9.12
C ILE A 145 8.20 -8.03 9.03
N SER A 146 7.06 -7.39 9.25
CA SER A 146 5.74 -8.04 9.20
C SER A 146 5.13 -8.09 7.81
N ASN A 147 5.72 -7.40 6.82
CA ASN A 147 5.17 -7.24 5.47
C ASN A 147 3.78 -6.56 5.44
N GLU A 148 3.43 -5.84 6.51
CA GLU A 148 2.14 -5.17 6.62
C GLU A 148 2.15 -3.81 5.89
N VAL A 149 1.08 -3.52 5.17
CA VAL A 149 0.76 -2.18 4.66
C VAL A 149 -0.46 -1.66 5.39
N LYS A 150 -0.28 -0.60 6.17
CA LYS A 150 -1.36 0.08 6.88
C LYS A 150 -1.70 1.40 6.20
N LEU A 151 -2.96 1.57 5.81
CA LEU A 151 -3.50 2.84 5.35
C LEU A 151 -3.70 3.79 6.54
N ILE A 152 -3.20 5.02 6.44
CA ILE A 152 -3.35 6.07 7.46
C ILE A 152 -4.26 7.18 6.93
N ILE A 153 -3.96 7.72 5.75
CA ILE A 153 -4.73 8.78 5.09
C ILE A 153 -5.06 8.35 3.65
N ASP A 154 -6.30 8.57 3.22
CA ASP A 154 -6.76 8.43 1.85
C ASP A 154 -7.87 9.45 1.58
N THR A 155 -7.53 10.56 0.94
CA THR A 155 -8.48 11.63 0.59
C THR A 155 -8.86 11.61 -0.88
N LEU A 156 -8.28 10.68 -1.66
CA LEU A 156 -8.64 10.49 -3.05
C LEU A 156 -10.07 9.93 -3.11
N ASN A 157 -10.96 10.63 -3.79
CA ASN A 157 -12.33 10.18 -3.99
C ASN A 157 -12.32 8.90 -4.82
N LYS A 158 -12.77 7.80 -4.23
CA LYS A 158 -13.05 6.56 -4.95
C LYS A 158 -14.41 6.72 -5.62
N ASN A 159 -14.39 7.06 -6.91
CA ASN A 159 -15.60 7.06 -7.73
C ASN A 159 -16.16 5.65 -7.90
#